data_AF-A0A9C8KV62-F1
#
_entry.id   AF-A0A9C8KV62-F1
#
_cell.length_a   1.000
_cell.length_b   1.000
_cell.length_c   1.000
_cell.angle_alpha   90.00
_cell.angle_beta   90.00
_cell.angle_gamma   90.00
#
_symmetry.space_group_name_H-M   'P 1'
#
loop_
_entity.id
_entity.type
_entity.pdbx_description
1 polymer ?
#
loop_
_entity_poly.entity_id
_entity_poly.type
_entity_poly.pdbx_seq_one_letter_code
_entity_poly.pdbx_strand_id
1 'polypeptide(L)'
;PLYSLSIALINDQLNPNEMVHAAGALVVLYGIGSSIGPYSAGWIMSWIGPKGLFLFIATVLALFAIISISRIILIPMIPQKYHESYHPYPRTTFAAFKLVRKRRSRKKEAKV
;
A
#
# COMPACT_ATOMS: atom_id res chain seq x y z
N PRO A 1 -2.98 -1.40 -11.83
CA PRO A 1 -2.06 -0.76 -10.84
C PRO A 1 -2.75 -0.35 -9.52
N LEU A 2 -4.00 0.14 -9.54
CA LEU A 2 -4.68 0.63 -8.33
C LEU A 2 -4.86 -0.45 -7.25
N TYR A 3 -5.31 -1.66 -7.63
CA TYR A 3 -5.46 -2.77 -6.67
C TYR A 3 -4.14 -3.11 -5.95
N SER A 4 -3.05 -3.26 -6.71
CA SER A 4 -1.71 -3.55 -6.16
C SER A 4 -1.20 -2.45 -5.23
N LEU A 5 -1.50 -1.18 -5.53
CA LEU A 5 -1.14 -0.06 -4.66
C LEU A 5 -1.97 -0.06 -3.38
N SER A 6 -3.29 -0.24 -3.49
CA SER A 6 -4.20 -0.29 -2.34
C SER A 6 -3.86 -1.43 -1.40
N ILE A 7 -3.57 -2.63 -1.93
CA ILE A 7 -3.21 -3.77 -1.09
C ILE A 7 -1.84 -3.60 -0.44
N ALA A 8 -0.86 -2.96 -1.10
CA ALA A 8 0.41 -2.62 -0.48
C ALA A 8 0.22 -1.66 0.71
N LEU A 9 -0.56 -0.58 0.50
CA LEU A 9 -0.87 0.40 1.55
C LEU A 9 -1.62 -0.22 2.75
N ILE A 10 -2.48 -1.21 2.49
CA ILE A 10 -3.22 -1.91 3.54
C ILE A 10 -2.33 -2.92 4.25
N ASN A 11 -1.49 -3.66 3.51
CA ASN A 11 -0.56 -4.63 4.09
C ASN A 11 0.46 -3.98 5.02
N ASP A 12 0.87 -2.73 4.75
CA ASP A 12 1.76 -2.00 5.68
C ASP A 12 1.09 -1.74 7.05
N GLN A 13 -0.25 -1.71 7.11
CA GLN A 13 -1.02 -1.38 8.32
C GLN A 13 -1.60 -2.60 9.07
N LEU A 14 -1.50 -3.81 8.50
CA LEU A 14 -2.12 -5.03 9.04
C LEU A 14 -1.12 -6.02 9.63
N ASN A 15 -1.57 -6.81 10.60
CA ASN A 15 -0.78 -7.94 11.08
C ASN A 15 -0.74 -9.05 10.00
N PRO A 16 0.32 -9.88 9.95
CA PRO A 16 0.44 -10.95 8.94
C PRO A 16 -0.76 -11.89 8.87
N ASN A 17 -1.40 -12.15 10.01
CA ASN A 17 -2.56 -13.03 10.12
C ASN A 17 -3.84 -12.45 9.51
N GLU A 18 -3.90 -11.13 9.30
CA GLU A 18 -5.08 -10.40 8.81
C GLU A 18 -4.99 -10.05 7.32
N MET A 19 -3.78 -10.10 6.73
CA MET A 19 -3.52 -9.71 5.35
C MET A 19 -4.36 -10.49 4.33
N VAL A 20 -4.50 -11.82 4.50
CA VAL A 20 -5.26 -12.67 3.58
C VAL A 20 -6.75 -12.34 3.62
N HIS A 21 -7.30 -12.06 4.80
CA HIS A 21 -8.70 -11.71 4.96
C HIS A 21 -9.00 -10.35 4.32
N ALA A 22 -8.13 -9.36 4.54
CA ALA A 22 -8.24 -8.03 3.94
C ALA A 22 -8.12 -8.07 2.40
N ALA A 23 -7.19 -8.87 1.87
CA ALA A 23 -7.05 -9.08 0.43
C ALA A 23 -8.34 -9.64 -0.19
N GLY A 24 -8.97 -10.63 0.45
CA GLY A 24 -10.25 -11.18 0.02
C GLY A 24 -11.35 -10.13 -0.02
N ALA A 25 -11.47 -9.32 1.04
CA ALA A 25 -12.44 -8.23 1.09
C ALA A 25 -12.24 -7.19 -0.03
N LEU A 26 -10.99 -6.85 -0.36
CA LEU A 26 -10.67 -5.94 -1.46
C LEU A 26 -11.09 -6.49 -2.82
N VAL A 27 -10.90 -7.79 -3.07
CA VAL A 27 -11.32 -8.43 -4.32
C VAL A 27 -12.84 -8.42 -4.45
N VAL A 28 -13.56 -8.72 -3.37
CA VAL A 28 -15.03 -8.67 -3.36
C VAL A 28 -15.52 -7.26 -3.66
N LEU A 29 -14.94 -6.24 -3.01
CA LEU A 29 -15.28 -4.85 -3.26
C LEU A 29 -15.00 -4.43 -4.71
N TYR A 30 -13.88 -4.88 -5.27
CA TYR A 30 -13.54 -4.66 -6.67
C TYR A 30 -14.57 -5.29 -7.61
N GLY A 31 -15.01 -6.52 -7.33
CA GLY A 31 -16.05 -7.20 -8.11
C GLY A 31 -17.40 -6.47 -8.07
N ILE A 32 -17.80 -5.99 -6.90
CA ILE A 32 -19.03 -5.19 -6.73
C ILE A 32 -18.94 -3.91 -7.56
N GLY A 33 -17.83 -3.16 -7.43
CA GLY A 33 -17.62 -1.94 -8.20
C GLY A 33 -17.60 -2.19 -9.72
N SER A 34 -16.97 -3.28 -10.16
CA SER A 34 -16.93 -3.66 -11.58
C SER A 34 -18.30 -4.05 -12.14
N SER A 35 -19.21 -4.54 -11.30
CA SER A 35 -20.57 -4.89 -11.70
C SER A 35 -21.47 -3.65 -11.77
N ILE A 36 -21.36 -2.76 -10.77
CA ILE A 36 -22.17 -1.54 -10.67
C ILE A 36 -21.71 -0.48 -11.69
N GLY A 37 -20.42 -0.41 -11.99
CA GLY A 37 -19.83 0.62 -12.85
C GLY A 37 -20.49 0.73 -14.23
N PRO A 38 -20.54 -0.35 -15.04
CA PRO A 38 -21.16 -0.33 -16.36
C PRO A 38 -22.65 -0.02 -16.32
N TYR A 39 -23.36 -0.50 -15.29
CA TYR A 39 -24.78 -0.23 -15.10
C TYR A 39 -25.04 1.28 -14.88
N SER A 40 -24.29 1.89 -13.96
CA SER A 40 -24.38 3.34 -13.69
C SER A 40 -23.93 4.17 -14.90
N ALA A 41 -22.86 3.75 -15.59
CA ALA A 41 -22.38 4.43 -16.79
C ALA A 41 -23.42 4.40 -17.92
N GLY A 42 -24.05 3.24 -18.17
CA GLY A 42 -25.11 3.09 -19.16
C GLY A 42 -26.35 3.92 -18.83
N TRP A 43 -26.72 4.00 -17.54
CA TRP A 43 -27.83 4.83 -17.09
C TRP A 43 -27.57 6.32 -17.33
N ILE A 44 -26.38 6.82 -17.01
CA ILE A 44 -25.97 8.21 -17.26
C ILE A 44 -25.90 8.50 -18.77
N MET A 45 -25.37 7.56 -19.57
CA MET A 45 -25.35 7.67 -21.03
C MET A 45 -26.75 7.70 -21.64
N SER A 46 -27.75 7.10 -21.00
CA SER A 46 -29.13 7.14 -21.48
C SER A 46 -29.76 8.54 -21.34
N TRP A 47 -29.30 9.35 -20.39
CA TRP A 47 -29.84 10.68 -20.13
C TRP A 47 -29.08 11.79 -20.86
N ILE A 48 -27.73 11.72 -20.83
CA ILE A 48 -26.84 12.77 -21.36
C ILE A 48 -26.32 12.41 -22.77
N GLY A 49 -26.57 11.18 -23.23
CA GLY A 49 -26.00 10.63 -24.45
C GLY A 49 -24.55 10.16 -24.26
N PRO A 50 -23.80 9.93 -25.35
CA PRO A 50 -22.46 9.34 -25.32
C PRO A 50 -21.44 10.13 -24.48
N LYS A 51 -21.62 11.45 -24.36
CA LYS A 51 -20.77 12.32 -23.53
C LYS A 51 -20.87 12.00 -22.04
N GLY A 52 -21.96 11.34 -21.61
CA GLY A 52 -22.19 10.93 -20.23
C GLY A 52 -21.11 9.99 -19.68
N LEU A 53 -20.44 9.20 -20.52
CA LEU A 53 -19.34 8.34 -20.09
C LEU A 53 -18.14 9.14 -19.58
N PHE A 54 -17.74 10.18 -20.31
CA PHE A 54 -16.60 11.02 -19.92
C PHE A 54 -16.90 11.78 -18.63
N LEU A 55 -18.14 12.26 -18.49
CA LEU A 55 -18.60 12.93 -17.27
C LEU A 55 -18.59 11.94 -16.08
N PHE A 56 -19.12 10.74 -16.27
CA PHE A 56 -19.09 9.69 -15.26
C PHE A 56 -17.66 9.33 -14.82
N ILE A 57 -16.75 9.09 -15.77
CA ILE A 57 -15.35 8.80 -15.49
C ILE A 57 -14.70 9.95 -14.72
N ALA A 58 -14.92 11.20 -15.16
CA ALA A 58 -14.39 12.38 -14.49
C ALA A 58 -14.90 12.50 -13.05
N THR A 59 -16.19 12.26 -12.82
CA THR A 59 -16.79 12.28 -11.48
C THR A 59 -16.21 11.19 -10.58
N VAL A 60 -16.08 9.95 -11.07
CA VAL A 60 -15.52 8.84 -10.30
C VAL A 60 -14.05 9.09 -9.96
N LEU A 61 -13.26 9.57 -10.91
CA LEU A 61 -11.85 9.92 -10.68
C LEU A 61 -11.70 11.11 -9.73
N ALA A 62 -12.56 12.12 -9.83
CA ALA A 62 -12.57 13.24 -8.89
C ALA A 62 -12.89 12.77 -7.46
N LEU A 63 -13.89 11.91 -7.29
CA LEU A 63 -14.22 11.32 -6.00
C LEU A 63 -13.04 10.50 -5.43
N PHE A 64 -12.42 9.67 -6.27
CA PHE A 64 -11.23 8.90 -5.89
C PHE A 64 -10.06 9.80 -5.47
N ALA A 65 -9.82 10.88 -6.21
CA ALA A 65 -8.76 11.85 -5.90
C ALA A 65 -9.03 12.56 -4.57
N ILE A 66 -10.26 13.01 -4.31
CA ILE A 66 -10.66 13.64 -3.05
C ILE A 66 -10.39 12.68 -1.88
N ILE A 67 -10.88 11.44 -1.96
CA ILE A 67 -10.68 10.44 -0.91
C ILE A 67 -9.18 10.16 -0.69
N SER A 68 -8.40 10.05 -1.77
CA SER A 68 -6.97 9.79 -1.70
C SER A 68 -6.23 10.93 -1.00
N ILE A 69 -6.54 12.18 -1.35
CA ILE A 69 -5.97 13.38 -0.73
C ILE A 69 -6.38 13.46 0.73
N SER A 70 -7.67 13.25 1.05
CA SER A 70 -8.14 13.22 2.45
C SER A 70 -7.42 12.15 3.26
N ARG A 71 -7.16 10.95 2.69
CA ARG A 71 -6.37 9.89 3.34
C ARG A 71 -4.95 10.36 3.66
N ILE A 72 -4.27 10.97 2.70
CA ILE A 72 -2.88 11.44 2.88
C ILE A 72 -2.79 12.52 3.97
N ILE A 73 -3.78 13.40 4.06
CA ILE A 73 -3.80 14.49 5.04
C ILE A 73 -4.16 13.99 6.45
N LEU A 74 -5.13 13.07 6.55
CA LEU A 74 -5.73 12.70 7.85
C LEU A 74 -5.07 11.49 8.51
N ILE A 75 -4.45 10.60 7.74
CA ILE A 75 -3.90 9.35 8.27
C ILE A 75 -2.38 9.50 8.39
N PRO A 76 -1.83 9.54 9.62
CA PRO A 76 -0.39 9.59 9.79
C PRO A 76 0.22 8.30 9.24
N MET A 77 1.21 8.41 8.36
CA MET A 77 2.00 7.25 7.95
C MET A 77 2.67 6.67 9.20
N ILE A 78 2.66 5.33 9.30
CA ILE A 78 3.16 4.58 10.45
C ILE A 78 4.51 5.19 10.84
N PRO A 79 4.67 5.72 12.08
CA PRO A 79 5.92 6.34 12.47
C PRO A 79 7.03 5.33 12.25
N GLN A 80 8.13 5.81 11.67
CA GLN A 80 9.32 5.10 11.21
C GLN A 80 10.06 4.30 12.31
N LYS A 81 9.41 3.97 13.42
CA LYS A 81 9.90 3.33 14.64
C LYS A 81 10.21 1.83 14.48
N TYR A 82 9.90 1.24 13.31
CA TYR A 82 10.22 -0.15 12.95
C TYR A 82 11.33 -0.28 11.89
N HIS A 83 12.16 0.75 11.67
CA HIS A 83 13.48 0.47 11.09
C HIS A 83 14.29 -0.24 12.18
N GLU A 84 14.06 -1.54 12.35
CA GLU A 84 15.12 -2.39 12.88
C GLU A 84 16.38 -2.06 12.08
N SER A 85 17.47 -1.75 12.79
CA SER A 85 18.73 -1.35 12.17
C SER A 85 18.99 -2.27 11.00
N TYR A 86 19.10 -1.70 9.79
CA TYR A 86 19.28 -2.50 8.59
C TYR A 86 20.47 -3.44 8.78
N HIS A 87 20.18 -4.71 9.00
CA HIS A 87 21.18 -5.76 9.13
C HIS A 87 21.39 -6.30 7.73
N PRO A 88 22.54 -6.03 7.08
CA PRO A 88 22.82 -6.60 5.77
C PRO A 88 22.94 -8.12 5.92
N TYR A 89 21.86 -8.84 5.61
CA TYR A 89 21.91 -10.27 5.40
C TYR A 89 22.45 -10.52 3.99
N PRO A 90 23.62 -11.15 3.83
CA PRO A 90 24.14 -11.47 2.52
C PRO A 90 23.16 -12.42 1.81
N ARG A 91 22.49 -11.91 0.77
CA ARG A 91 21.43 -12.63 0.04
C ARG A 91 21.96 -13.79 -0.80
N THR A 92 23.27 -13.88 -1.02
CA THR A 92 23.86 -14.76 -2.02
C THR A 92 24.56 -15.99 -1.44
N THR A 93 25.11 -15.93 -0.23
CA THR A 93 25.84 -17.09 0.34
C THR A 93 26.04 -16.99 1.86
N PHE A 94 25.78 -18.09 2.57
CA PHE A 94 26.12 -18.26 4.00
C PHE A 94 27.61 -18.01 4.31
N ALA A 95 28.50 -18.17 3.32
CA ALA A 95 29.94 -17.92 3.43
C ALA A 95 30.26 -16.45 3.75
N ALA A 96 29.43 -15.50 3.33
CA ALA A 96 29.65 -14.08 3.62
C ALA A 96 29.57 -13.77 5.13
N PHE A 97 28.81 -14.54 5.91
CA PHE A 97 28.82 -14.43 7.38
C PHE A 97 30.18 -14.80 7.98
N LYS A 98 30.90 -15.76 7.38
CA LYS A 98 32.25 -16.12 7.82
C LYS A 98 33.28 -15.01 7.53
N LEU A 99 32.99 -14.11 6.60
CA LEU A 99 33.84 -12.97 6.25
C LEU A 99 33.53 -11.70 7.05
N VAL A 100 32.43 -11.68 7.82
CA VAL A 100 32.13 -10.57 8.73
C VAL A 100 33.14 -10.59 9.87
N ARG A 101 34.21 -9.81 9.69
CA ARG A 101 35.23 -9.57 10.70
C ARG A 101 34.58 -8.92 11.92
N LYS A 102 34.48 -9.68 13.01
CA LYS A 102 34.03 -9.20 14.32
C LYS A 102 34.87 -7.99 14.71
N ARG A 103 34.34 -6.77 14.54
CA ARG A 103 35.01 -5.54 14.95
C ARG A 103 35.07 -5.60 16.48
N ARG A 104 36.25 -5.91 17.02
CA ARG A 104 36.52 -5.93 18.46
C ARG A 104 36.07 -4.59 19.03
N SER A 105 35.01 -4.62 19.85
CA SER A 105 34.59 -3.49 20.67
C SER A 105 35.82 -3.03 21.44
N ARG A 106 36.34 -1.83 21.15
CA ARG A 106 37.39 -1.21 21.96
C ARG A 106 36.77 -1.00 23.34
N LYS A 107 37.24 -1.79 24.29
CA LYS A 107 36.96 -1.69 25.71
C LYS A 107 37.10 -0.23 26.15
N LYS A 108 36.14 0.20 26.97
CA LYS A 108 36.23 1.38 27.84
C LYS A 108 37.55 1.35 28.60
N GLU A 109 38.50 2.17 28.19
CA GLU A 109 39.67 2.58 28.98
C GLU A 109 39.76 4.10 28.86
N ALA A 110 38.88 4.80 29.58
CA ALA A 110 39.00 6.24 29.83
C ALA A 110 38.03 6.64 30.96
N LYS A 111 38.41 6.33 32.20
CA LYS A 111 38.19 7.13 33.43
C LYS A 111 38.34 6.24 34.68
N VAL A 112 39.54 6.25 35.25
CA VAL A 112 39.73 6.34 36.70
C VAL A 112 40.51 7.63 36.91
#